data_AF-A0A5P1F2M1-F1
#
_entry.id   AF-A0A5P1F2M1-F1
#
_cell.length_a   1.000
_cell.length_b   1.000
_cell.length_c   1.000
_cell.angle_alpha   90.00
_cell.angle_beta   90.00
_cell.angle_gamma   90.00
#
_symmetry.space_group_name_H-M   'P 1'
#
loop_
_entity.id
_entity.type
_entity.pdbx_description
1 polymer ?
#
loop_
_entity_poly.entity_id
_entity_poly.type
_entity_poly.pdbx_seq_one_letter_code
_entity_poly.pdbx_strand_id
1 'polypeptide(L)'
;MRRVKNKNNKINHATPTTACNRQRDVWGLRAPVTLLLRSPRRTGPERGSILNARKRSNGFEFRVWVRILFSNLEFKKNLWSLYNKHTGYVESIDPSVEIVVPEDDHGLHAIDILDPNWWTRCLHLTDVYHFHDMIDMLIECGYEKGTTLFGYGYDFRQSNRIDKAMDGLKLKLESAYKASGGKKINIISHSMGGLLLQCFLSQYNDVFANYVNKWICIACPFQGAPGTINDSLLTGLQFVYGFESFFFVSRWTMHQLLVECPSMYEMLPNPGFKWKRQPVMQVWRKTSGDEEMVKLDSYDSTECIALFEAALRNNELNYNGKSVALPFNFSVYKWAAETRRILDNVRLPKSVSFYNIYGISFDTPYDVCYGSETSPIDDLSKVCHTTPQYTYVDGDGTVPAESTMADGFEAVDRVGVKATHRGLLCDKTVFRLLKQWLGVNQKSKHSMATSKVMDVFSEPASVQITAKDALMYRKSAED
;
A
#
# COMPACT_ATOMS: atom_id res chain seq x y z
N MET A 1 -62.64 66.66 10.67
CA MET A 1 -61.59 66.78 9.63
C MET A 1 -60.22 66.50 10.26
N ARG A 2 -59.49 65.54 9.68
CA ARG A 2 -58.03 65.38 9.53
C ARG A 2 -57.04 65.91 10.61
N ARG A 3 -56.18 64.97 11.06
CA ARG A 3 -54.69 64.99 11.22
C ARG A 3 -54.07 66.08 12.13
N VAL A 4 -53.05 65.85 12.95
CA VAL A 4 -51.73 65.20 12.72
C VAL A 4 -51.14 64.73 14.07
N LYS A 5 -50.45 63.57 14.06
CA LYS A 5 -49.56 63.07 15.13
C LYS A 5 -48.17 63.73 15.01
N ASN A 6 -47.55 64.08 16.15
CA ASN A 6 -46.10 64.27 16.24
C ASN A 6 -45.56 63.38 17.38
N LYS A 7 -44.65 62.43 17.05
CA LYS A 7 -43.90 61.61 18.01
C LYS A 7 -42.43 62.03 17.93
N ASN A 8 -41.87 62.35 19.10
CA ASN A 8 -40.47 62.68 19.29
C ASN A 8 -39.54 61.49 19.04
N ASN A 9 -38.43 61.80 18.36
CA ASN A 9 -37.25 60.98 18.11
C ASN A 9 -36.53 60.59 19.42
N LYS A 10 -36.17 59.31 19.54
CA LYS A 10 -34.92 58.88 20.19
C LYS A 10 -34.25 57.83 19.31
N ILE A 11 -33.01 58.14 18.99
CA ILE A 11 -32.08 57.39 18.15
C ILE A 11 -31.51 56.24 18.99
N ASN A 12 -31.66 55.00 18.52
CA ASN A 12 -30.88 53.86 19.00
C ASN A 12 -30.07 53.31 17.82
N HIS A 13 -28.76 53.22 18.01
CA HIS A 13 -27.81 52.59 17.09
C HIS A 13 -28.13 51.11 16.92
N ALA A 14 -28.33 50.67 15.67
CA ALA A 14 -28.34 49.26 15.28
C ALA A 14 -27.00 48.94 14.60
N THR A 15 -26.26 48.00 15.18
CA THR A 15 -25.06 47.38 14.61
C THR A 15 -25.44 46.39 13.49
N PRO A 16 -24.71 46.36 12.35
CA PRO A 16 -25.03 45.47 11.24
C PRO A 16 -24.34 44.12 11.41
N THR A 17 -24.95 43.19 12.13
CA THR A 17 -24.50 41.79 12.21
C THR A 17 -25.66 40.85 11.97
N THR A 18 -26.16 40.80 10.74
CA THR A 18 -27.08 39.71 10.33
C THR A 18 -27.14 39.45 8.82
N ALA A 19 -26.13 39.91 8.05
CA ALA A 19 -26.10 39.73 6.59
C ALA A 19 -24.92 38.88 6.06
N CYS A 20 -24.13 38.23 6.91
CA CYS A 20 -22.97 37.43 6.50
C CYS A 20 -23.08 35.91 6.81
N ASN A 21 -24.28 35.41 7.15
CA ASN A 21 -24.48 34.01 7.54
C ASN A 21 -25.58 33.27 6.74
N ARG A 22 -25.95 33.75 5.55
CA ARG A 22 -26.94 33.06 4.67
C ARG A 22 -26.44 32.82 3.25
N GLN A 23 -25.14 32.50 3.11
CA GLN A 23 -24.58 32.13 1.81
C GLN A 23 -23.51 31.02 1.91
N ARG A 24 -23.71 30.06 2.82
CA ARG A 24 -22.91 28.82 2.91
C ARG A 24 -23.73 27.54 3.16
N ASP A 25 -25.06 27.60 3.02
CA ASP A 25 -25.90 26.40 3.00
C ASP A 25 -26.29 26.05 1.56
N VAL A 26 -25.29 25.65 0.78
CA VAL A 26 -25.51 24.76 -0.37
C VAL A 26 -25.13 23.37 0.09
N TRP A 27 -26.08 22.66 0.70
CA TRP A 27 -25.98 21.23 1.01
C TRP A 27 -26.07 20.36 -0.25
N GLY A 28 -25.28 20.70 -1.27
CA GLY A 28 -25.13 19.98 -2.52
C GLY A 28 -23.72 19.42 -2.67
N LEU A 29 -23.57 18.12 -2.43
CA LEU A 29 -22.44 17.28 -2.86
C LEU A 29 -21.05 17.70 -2.36
N ARG A 30 -20.82 17.68 -1.04
CA ARG A 30 -19.44 17.48 -0.55
C ARG A 30 -19.06 16.02 -0.75
N ALA A 31 -17.88 15.77 -1.32
CA ALA A 31 -17.32 14.44 -1.52
C ALA A 31 -17.38 13.57 -0.24
N PRO A 32 -17.42 12.24 -0.35
CA PRO A 32 -17.31 11.35 0.80
C PRO A 32 -16.01 11.60 1.56
N VAL A 33 -15.92 11.13 2.79
CA VAL A 33 -14.66 11.18 3.54
C VAL A 33 -13.85 9.94 3.20
N THR A 34 -12.57 10.09 2.86
CA THR A 34 -11.72 8.97 2.48
C THR A 34 -10.37 9.02 3.19
N LEU A 35 -9.99 7.88 3.77
CA LEU A 35 -8.69 7.64 4.39
C LEU A 35 -7.91 6.62 3.56
N LEU A 36 -6.71 7.00 3.12
CA LEU A 36 -5.79 6.13 2.39
C LEU A 36 -4.78 5.50 3.36
N LEU A 37 -4.58 4.18 3.30
CA LEU A 37 -3.73 3.42 4.24
C LEU A 37 -2.77 2.46 3.50
N ARG A 38 -1.48 2.48 3.86
CA ARG A 38 -0.40 1.88 3.04
C ARG A 38 0.65 1.04 3.80
N SER A 39 1.17 -0.02 3.14
CA SER A 39 2.41 -0.75 3.47
C SER A 39 3.32 -1.09 2.25
N PRO A 40 4.58 -1.61 2.38
CA PRO A 40 5.53 -1.87 1.26
C PRO A 40 5.26 -3.13 0.41
N ARG A 41 5.60 -3.12 -0.91
CA ARG A 41 6.31 -4.25 -1.60
C ARG A 41 6.79 -4.12 -3.08
N ARG A 42 7.78 -5.01 -3.34
CA ARG A 42 8.53 -5.67 -4.45
C ARG A 42 8.66 -5.21 -5.92
N THR A 43 7.74 -4.54 -6.61
CA THR A 43 7.95 -4.31 -8.07
C THR A 43 8.31 -2.85 -8.36
N GLY A 44 9.61 -2.58 -8.57
CA GLY A 44 10.14 -1.23 -8.75
C GLY A 44 10.40 -0.51 -7.43
N PRO A 45 11.13 0.61 -7.42
CA PRO A 45 11.37 1.35 -6.21
C PRO A 45 10.03 1.94 -5.78
N GLU A 46 9.40 1.41 -4.72
CA GLU A 46 8.61 2.19 -3.76
C GLU A 46 7.89 1.35 -2.69
N ARG A 47 7.99 1.82 -1.45
CA ARG A 47 8.57 1.05 -0.36
C ARG A 47 7.96 1.66 0.92
N GLY A 48 6.95 1.05 1.53
CA GLY A 48 6.35 1.46 2.82
C GLY A 48 5.81 2.89 2.88
N SER A 49 5.43 3.35 4.07
CA SER A 49 5.31 4.79 4.32
C SER A 49 6.69 5.44 4.39
N ILE A 50 6.78 6.74 4.12
CA ILE A 50 8.01 7.51 4.36
C ILE A 50 8.42 7.36 5.82
N LEU A 51 9.71 7.11 6.07
CA LEU A 51 10.30 7.09 7.41
C LEU A 51 11.40 8.15 7.50
N ASN A 52 11.36 8.93 8.57
CA ASN A 52 12.38 9.87 8.98
C ASN A 52 13.14 9.31 10.18
N ALA A 53 14.44 9.59 10.23
CA ALA A 53 15.21 9.48 11.46
C ALA A 53 15.16 10.82 12.18
N ARG A 54 14.74 10.78 13.44
CA ARG A 54 14.79 11.88 14.38
C ARG A 54 15.95 11.66 15.34
N LYS A 55 16.86 12.62 15.43
CA LYS A 55 17.92 12.62 16.46
C LYS A 55 17.34 13.05 17.79
N ARG A 56 17.50 12.21 18.82
CA ARG A 56 16.96 12.47 20.18
C ARG A 56 17.59 13.69 20.86
N SER A 57 18.83 14.05 20.48
CA SER A 57 19.56 15.16 21.10
C SER A 57 19.01 16.55 20.77
N ASN A 58 18.54 16.74 19.54
CA ASN A 58 18.11 18.06 19.04
C ASN A 58 16.76 18.03 18.30
N GLY A 59 16.12 16.87 18.21
CA GLY A 59 14.87 16.69 17.47
C GLY A 59 15.02 16.82 15.96
N PHE A 60 16.24 16.93 15.41
CA PHE A 60 16.45 17.09 13.98
C PHE A 60 15.96 15.84 13.24
N GLU A 61 15.05 16.05 12.29
CA GLU A 61 14.46 14.99 11.49
C GLU A 61 14.96 15.06 10.05
N PHE A 62 15.30 13.90 9.49
CA PHE A 62 15.64 13.78 8.08
C PHE A 62 15.16 12.46 7.52
N ARG A 63 14.81 12.46 6.24
CA ARG A 63 14.30 11.27 5.55
C ARG A 63 15.38 10.21 5.44
N VAL A 64 15.06 9.00 5.88
CA VAL A 64 15.89 7.80 5.71
C VAL A 64 15.26 6.81 4.74
N TRP A 65 13.97 6.95 4.47
CA TRP A 65 13.22 6.10 3.56
C TRP A 65 11.97 6.82 3.02
N VAL A 66 11.64 6.74 1.75
CA VAL A 66 12.45 6.22 0.63
C VAL A 66 13.46 7.29 0.20
N ARG A 67 14.65 6.85 -0.22
CA ARG A 67 15.67 7.73 -0.81
C ARG A 67 16.29 7.03 -2.01
N ILE A 68 16.61 7.80 -3.04
CA ILE A 68 17.44 7.37 -4.17
C ILE A 68 18.91 7.72 -3.91
N LEU A 69 19.23 8.95 -3.51
CA LEU A 69 20.62 9.34 -3.25
C LEU A 69 21.10 8.85 -1.87
N PHE A 70 22.32 8.30 -1.83
CA PHE A 70 22.95 7.74 -0.63
C PHE A 70 22.05 6.75 0.14
N SER A 71 21.14 6.08 -0.59
CA SER A 71 20.09 5.24 -0.02
C SER A 71 20.67 4.14 0.88
N ASN A 72 21.67 3.40 0.40
CA ASN A 72 22.38 2.42 1.21
C ASN A 72 23.05 3.04 2.44
N LEU A 73 23.75 4.17 2.31
CA LEU A 73 24.53 4.73 3.42
C LEU A 73 23.63 5.21 4.57
N GLU A 74 22.60 6.00 4.27
CA GLU A 74 21.68 6.49 5.31
C GLU A 74 20.81 5.37 5.90
N PHE A 75 20.43 4.40 5.08
CA PHE A 75 19.68 3.22 5.53
C PHE A 75 20.50 2.41 6.53
N LYS A 76 21.76 2.11 6.20
CA LYS A 76 22.69 1.40 7.09
C LYS A 76 22.90 2.16 8.40
N LYS A 77 23.09 3.48 8.31
CA LYS A 77 23.42 4.31 9.48
C LYS A 77 22.25 4.50 10.43
N ASN A 78 21.02 4.60 9.94
CA ASN A 78 19.90 5.07 10.77
C ASN A 78 18.71 4.10 10.81
N LEU A 79 18.52 3.25 9.80
CA LEU A 79 17.31 2.42 9.69
C LEU A 79 17.51 0.96 10.14
N TRP A 80 18.75 0.44 10.11
CA TRP A 80 19.04 -0.86 10.72
C TRP A 80 18.62 -0.88 12.19
N SER A 81 17.88 -1.92 12.54
CA SER A 81 17.13 -2.01 13.78
C SER A 81 17.03 -3.46 14.23
N LEU A 82 16.82 -3.66 15.52
CA LEU A 82 16.66 -4.96 16.15
C LEU A 82 15.29 -5.03 16.82
N TYR A 83 14.65 -6.20 16.78
CA TYR A 83 13.43 -6.42 17.53
C TYR A 83 13.73 -6.62 19.01
N ASN A 84 13.11 -5.79 19.84
CA ASN A 84 13.19 -5.90 21.28
C ASN A 84 11.98 -6.70 21.81
N LYS A 85 12.23 -7.94 22.23
CA LYS A 85 11.19 -8.85 22.75
C LYS A 85 10.47 -8.35 24.01
N HIS A 86 11.06 -7.43 24.76
CA HIS A 86 10.47 -6.90 25.98
C HIS A 86 9.47 -5.80 25.69
N THR A 87 9.75 -4.97 24.67
CA THR A 87 8.88 -3.86 24.27
C THR A 87 7.92 -4.27 23.15
N GLY A 88 8.29 -5.27 22.34
CA GLY A 88 7.57 -5.65 21.12
C GLY A 88 7.87 -4.74 19.93
N TYR A 89 8.84 -3.83 20.05
CA TYR A 89 9.18 -2.86 19.02
C TYR A 89 10.48 -3.22 18.29
N VAL A 90 10.54 -2.82 17.02
CA VAL A 90 11.77 -2.77 16.22
C VAL A 90 12.45 -1.42 16.48
N GLU A 91 13.60 -1.46 17.12
CA GLU A 91 14.32 -0.29 17.64
C GLU A 91 15.64 -0.09 16.89
N SER A 92 15.95 1.16 16.51
CA SER A 92 17.21 1.48 15.81
C SER A 92 18.43 1.02 16.60
N ILE A 93 19.44 0.49 15.91
CA ILE A 93 20.71 0.07 16.55
C ILE A 93 21.42 1.27 17.19
N ASP A 94 21.30 2.46 16.59
CA ASP A 94 21.72 3.72 17.21
C ASP A 94 20.63 4.23 18.17
N PRO A 95 20.84 4.18 19.50
CA PRO A 95 19.85 4.62 20.47
C PRO A 95 19.59 6.13 20.43
N SER A 96 20.49 6.91 19.80
CA SER A 96 20.30 8.35 19.58
C SER A 96 19.31 8.66 18.45
N VAL A 97 18.89 7.64 17.69
CA VAL A 97 17.93 7.75 16.58
C VAL A 97 16.59 7.17 16.99
N GLU A 98 15.53 7.91 16.69
CA GLU A 98 14.17 7.42 16.68
C GLU A 98 13.64 7.43 15.25
N ILE A 99 12.90 6.40 14.86
CA ILE A 99 12.23 6.37 13.57
C ILE A 99 10.79 6.87 13.72
N VAL A 100 10.44 7.82 12.86
CA VAL A 100 9.14 8.48 12.86
C VAL A 100 8.55 8.51 11.45
N VAL A 101 7.23 8.56 11.38
CA VAL A 101 6.47 8.68 10.14
C VAL A 101 6.00 10.13 10.05
N PRO A 102 6.21 10.83 8.92
CA PRO A 102 5.76 12.21 8.80
C PRO A 102 4.22 12.27 8.78
N GLU A 103 3.66 13.24 9.49
CA GLU A 103 2.21 13.48 9.53
C GLU A 103 1.77 14.64 8.63
N ASP A 104 2.71 15.24 7.91
CA ASP A 104 2.49 16.35 6.98
C ASP A 104 1.41 16.05 5.94
N ASP A 105 0.78 17.12 5.45
CA ASP A 105 -0.32 17.06 4.49
C ASP A 105 -1.44 16.11 4.95
N HIS A 106 -1.76 16.17 6.26
CA HIS A 106 -2.75 15.31 6.89
C HIS A 106 -2.44 13.81 6.70
N GLY A 107 -1.17 13.44 6.76
CA GLY A 107 -0.66 12.08 6.56
C GLY A 107 -0.62 11.61 5.10
N LEU A 108 -1.05 12.44 4.14
CA LEU A 108 -0.93 12.12 2.72
C LEU A 108 0.53 12.15 2.27
N HIS A 109 1.36 13.03 2.85
CA HIS A 109 2.78 13.12 2.49
C HIS A 109 3.49 11.77 2.63
N ALA A 110 3.19 11.02 3.69
CA ALA A 110 3.81 9.73 3.96
C ALA A 110 3.51 8.63 2.92
N ILE A 111 2.51 8.84 2.05
CA ILE A 111 1.99 7.81 1.13
C ILE A 111 1.89 8.27 -0.34
N ASP A 112 2.05 9.57 -0.60
CA ASP A 112 1.87 10.24 -1.91
C ASP A 112 3.04 9.95 -2.88
N ILE A 113 4.15 10.69 -2.76
CA ILE A 113 5.40 10.56 -3.54
C ILE A 113 6.54 10.21 -2.58
N LEU A 114 7.19 9.06 -2.71
CA LEU A 114 8.13 8.61 -1.67
C LEU A 114 9.54 9.17 -1.80
N ASP A 115 9.91 9.75 -2.94
CA ASP A 115 11.12 10.58 -3.10
C ASP A 115 10.83 11.88 -3.90
N PRO A 116 10.41 12.98 -3.24
CA PRO A 116 10.03 14.25 -3.87
C PRO A 116 11.24 15.15 -4.16
N ASN A 117 12.44 14.60 -4.29
CA ASN A 117 13.61 15.40 -4.64
C ASN A 117 13.42 16.08 -6.00
N TRP A 118 13.94 17.30 -6.16
CA TRP A 118 13.71 18.08 -7.38
C TRP A 118 14.22 17.35 -8.63
N TRP A 119 15.34 16.62 -8.51
CA TRP A 119 15.90 15.78 -9.58
C TRP A 119 14.96 14.64 -10.01
N THR A 120 14.26 13.99 -9.08
CA THR A 120 13.37 12.85 -9.40
C THR A 120 12.10 13.32 -10.10
N ARG A 121 11.60 14.51 -9.71
CA ARG A 121 10.52 15.22 -10.41
C ARG A 121 10.94 15.67 -11.82
N CYS A 122 12.15 16.21 -11.98
CA CYS A 122 12.66 16.62 -13.31
C CYS A 122 12.85 15.43 -14.26
N LEU A 123 13.25 14.27 -13.75
CA LEU A 123 13.47 13.06 -14.55
C LEU A 123 12.20 12.22 -14.79
N HIS A 124 11.03 12.65 -14.29
CA HIS A 124 9.76 11.90 -14.38
C HIS A 124 9.95 10.42 -14.04
N LEU A 125 10.70 10.12 -12.97
CA LEU A 125 10.80 8.77 -12.45
C LEU A 125 9.44 8.41 -11.86
N THR A 126 8.53 7.97 -12.72
CA THR A 126 7.15 7.60 -12.38
C THR A 126 7.12 6.51 -11.32
N ASP A 127 8.21 5.75 -11.13
CA ASP A 127 8.39 4.83 -10.02
C ASP A 127 8.30 5.47 -8.62
N VAL A 128 8.50 6.80 -8.57
CA VAL A 128 8.22 7.82 -7.54
C VAL A 128 6.82 7.94 -6.92
N TYR A 129 5.83 7.44 -7.66
CA TYR A 129 4.44 7.88 -7.57
C TYR A 129 3.60 6.70 -7.09
N HIS A 130 3.09 6.76 -5.86
CA HIS A 130 2.35 5.64 -5.28
C HIS A 130 0.86 5.88 -5.19
N PHE A 131 0.41 6.62 -4.17
CA PHE A 131 -0.97 7.08 -4.10
C PHE A 131 -1.19 8.35 -4.92
N HIS A 132 -0.14 8.95 -5.50
CA HIS A 132 -0.22 10.23 -6.21
C HIS A 132 -1.37 10.29 -7.21
N ASP A 133 -1.40 9.36 -8.17
CA ASP A 133 -2.43 9.35 -9.22
C ASP A 133 -3.84 9.15 -8.63
N MET A 134 -3.95 8.40 -7.54
CA MET A 134 -5.21 8.18 -6.83
C MET A 134 -5.64 9.44 -6.05
N ILE A 135 -4.69 10.12 -5.39
CA ILE A 135 -4.92 11.37 -4.67
C ILE A 135 -5.39 12.45 -5.65
N ASP A 136 -4.69 12.59 -6.79
CA ASP A 136 -5.06 13.54 -7.84
C ASP A 136 -6.45 13.21 -8.40
N MET A 137 -6.72 11.94 -8.70
CA MET A 137 -8.03 11.49 -9.15
C MET A 137 -9.14 11.83 -8.13
N LEU A 138 -8.90 11.66 -6.83
CA LEU A 138 -9.86 11.99 -5.78
C LEU A 138 -10.05 13.52 -5.67
N ILE A 139 -8.97 14.31 -5.74
CA ILE A 139 -9.06 15.78 -5.74
C ILE A 139 -9.89 16.26 -6.94
N GLU A 140 -9.69 15.69 -8.14
CA GLU A 140 -10.51 15.97 -9.32
C GLU A 140 -11.99 15.62 -9.12
N CYS A 141 -12.28 14.62 -8.28
CA CYS A 141 -13.65 14.26 -7.89
C CYS A 141 -14.24 15.20 -6.81
N GLY A 142 -13.52 16.24 -6.39
CA GLY A 142 -13.99 17.24 -5.42
C GLY A 142 -13.63 16.92 -3.97
N TYR A 143 -12.64 16.06 -3.74
CA TYR A 143 -12.07 15.85 -2.41
C TYR A 143 -11.14 16.99 -2.00
N GLU A 144 -11.15 17.32 -0.71
CA GLU A 144 -10.33 18.37 -0.11
C GLU A 144 -9.43 17.76 0.97
N LYS A 145 -8.11 17.91 0.81
CA LYS A 145 -7.12 17.45 1.80
C LYS A 145 -7.43 18.06 3.17
N GLY A 146 -7.38 17.26 4.22
CA GLY A 146 -7.64 17.71 5.60
C GLY A 146 -9.11 17.91 5.97
N THR A 147 -10.04 17.80 5.00
CA THR A 147 -11.49 17.91 5.25
C THR A 147 -12.22 16.62 4.86
N THR A 148 -12.00 16.14 3.63
CA THR A 148 -12.60 14.92 3.11
C THR A 148 -11.58 13.90 2.62
N LEU A 149 -10.31 14.28 2.47
CA LEU A 149 -9.22 13.36 2.10
C LEU A 149 -8.09 13.39 3.13
N PHE A 150 -7.70 12.20 3.58
CA PHE A 150 -6.69 12.00 4.61
C PHE A 150 -5.79 10.82 4.25
N GLY A 151 -4.54 10.85 4.71
CA GLY A 151 -3.62 9.71 4.65
C GLY A 151 -3.27 9.19 6.03
N TYR A 152 -2.92 7.91 6.10
CA TYR A 152 -2.33 7.30 7.30
C TYR A 152 -1.15 6.43 6.89
N GLY A 153 0.06 6.97 7.10
CA GLY A 153 1.29 6.21 7.05
C GLY A 153 1.62 5.59 8.41
N TYR A 154 2.39 4.50 8.40
CA TYR A 154 2.85 3.85 9.62
C TYR A 154 4.24 3.21 9.41
N ASP A 155 4.92 2.90 10.52
CA ASP A 155 6.23 2.24 10.46
C ASP A 155 6.06 0.79 10.04
N PHE A 156 6.28 0.53 8.76
CA PHE A 156 6.11 -0.80 8.17
C PHE A 156 7.05 -1.86 8.75
N ARG A 157 8.05 -1.49 9.54
CA ARG A 157 8.97 -2.45 10.18
C ARG A 157 8.30 -3.10 11.39
N GLN A 158 7.37 -2.41 12.03
CA GLN A 158 6.67 -2.86 13.23
C GLN A 158 5.57 -3.87 12.90
N SER A 159 5.07 -4.58 13.91
CA SER A 159 3.91 -5.45 13.76
C SER A 159 2.66 -4.66 13.37
N ASN A 160 1.79 -5.25 12.56
CA ASN A 160 0.53 -4.64 12.13
C ASN A 160 -0.46 -4.40 13.29
N ARG A 161 -0.22 -5.00 14.47
CA ARG A 161 -1.00 -4.79 15.70
C ARG A 161 -0.24 -4.02 16.78
N ILE A 162 0.83 -3.31 16.45
CA ILE A 162 1.58 -2.53 17.44
C ILE A 162 0.77 -1.32 17.94
N ASP A 163 0.80 -1.06 19.24
CA ASP A 163 -0.03 -0.04 19.88
C ASP A 163 0.08 1.34 19.20
N LYS A 164 1.30 1.78 18.88
CA LYS A 164 1.53 3.07 18.19
C LYS A 164 0.75 3.20 16.87
N ALA A 165 0.65 2.12 16.09
CA ALA A 165 -0.09 2.14 14.83
C ALA A 165 -1.61 2.01 15.06
N MET A 166 -2.03 1.23 16.05
CA MET A 166 -3.45 1.05 16.35
C MET A 166 -4.06 2.31 16.98
N ASP A 167 -3.40 2.88 17.99
CA ASP A 167 -3.86 4.09 18.67
C ASP A 167 -3.77 5.31 17.74
N GLY A 168 -2.72 5.38 16.92
CA GLY A 168 -2.59 6.41 15.89
C GLY A 168 -3.72 6.35 14.86
N LEU A 169 -4.09 5.15 14.39
CA LEU A 169 -5.21 4.97 13.47
C LEU A 169 -6.55 5.33 14.12
N LYS A 170 -6.75 4.97 15.38
CA LYS A 170 -7.95 5.35 16.16
C LYS A 170 -8.09 6.88 16.21
N LEU A 171 -7.04 7.58 16.63
CA LEU A 171 -7.03 9.05 16.68
C LEU A 171 -7.26 9.67 15.29
N LYS A 172 -6.69 9.07 14.25
CA LYS A 172 -6.87 9.54 12.88
C LYS A 172 -8.33 9.45 12.42
N LEU A 173 -9.00 8.34 12.70
CA LEU A 173 -10.43 8.15 12.40
C LEU A 173 -11.29 9.15 13.16
N GLU A 174 -11.02 9.36 14.45
CA GLU A 174 -11.74 10.35 15.26
C GLU A 174 -11.58 11.77 14.71
N SER A 175 -10.36 12.17 14.36
CA SER A 175 -10.09 13.50 13.80
C SER A 175 -10.70 13.69 12.42
N ALA A 176 -10.64 12.69 11.53
CA ALA A 176 -11.26 12.76 10.21
C ALA A 176 -12.80 12.81 10.30
N TYR A 177 -13.39 12.08 11.24
CA TYR A 177 -14.83 12.13 11.49
C TYR A 177 -15.27 13.52 11.98
N LYS A 178 -14.52 14.13 12.90
CA LYS A 178 -14.79 15.50 13.37
C LYS A 178 -14.61 16.54 12.27
N ALA A 179 -13.48 16.49 11.54
CA ALA A 179 -13.16 17.44 10.46
C ALA A 179 -14.20 17.42 9.32
N SER A 180 -14.83 16.27 9.08
CA SER A 180 -15.86 16.11 8.05
C SER A 180 -17.28 16.47 8.49
N GLY A 181 -17.46 16.96 9.73
CA GLY A 181 -18.78 17.30 10.28
C GLY A 181 -19.59 16.08 10.71
N GLY A 182 -18.93 15.01 11.15
CA GLY A 182 -19.58 13.80 11.66
C GLY A 182 -19.97 12.80 10.57
N LYS A 183 -19.30 12.82 9.41
CA LYS A 183 -19.55 11.83 8.36
C LYS A 183 -18.65 10.61 8.57
N LYS A 184 -19.24 9.42 8.45
CA LYS A 184 -18.47 8.17 8.43
C LYS A 184 -17.50 8.14 7.24
N ILE A 185 -16.38 7.45 7.46
CA ILE A 185 -15.20 7.44 6.61
C ILE A 185 -15.21 6.20 5.72
N ASN A 186 -14.88 6.35 4.44
CA ASN A 186 -14.54 5.25 3.55
C ASN A 186 -13.02 5.03 3.62
N ILE A 187 -12.56 3.82 3.93
CA ILE A 187 -11.13 3.51 3.98
C ILE A 187 -10.72 2.81 2.68
N ILE A 188 -9.64 3.26 2.05
CA ILE A 188 -8.97 2.54 0.98
C ILE A 188 -7.62 2.06 1.54
N SER A 189 -7.42 0.75 1.62
CA SER A 189 -6.15 0.16 2.01
C SER A 189 -5.48 -0.56 0.85
N HIS A 190 -4.15 -0.54 0.84
CA HIS A 190 -3.34 -1.26 -0.13
C HIS A 190 -2.39 -2.26 0.56
N SER A 191 -2.25 -3.43 -0.04
CA SER A 191 -1.28 -4.45 0.36
C SER A 191 -1.41 -4.81 1.86
N MET A 192 -0.31 -4.87 2.60
CA MET A 192 -0.32 -5.14 4.05
C MET A 192 -1.10 -4.10 4.88
N GLY A 193 -1.48 -2.95 4.32
CA GLY A 193 -2.45 -2.05 4.96
C GLY A 193 -3.80 -2.72 5.24
N GLY A 194 -4.20 -3.71 4.43
CA GLY A 194 -5.36 -4.55 4.72
C GLY A 194 -5.18 -5.47 5.94
N LEU A 195 -3.96 -5.95 6.20
CA LEU A 195 -3.65 -6.71 7.41
C LEU A 195 -3.70 -5.82 8.66
N LEU A 196 -3.15 -4.61 8.58
CA LEU A 196 -3.24 -3.62 9.66
C LEU A 196 -4.70 -3.30 10.02
N LEU A 197 -5.58 -3.10 9.03
CA LEU A 197 -6.99 -2.87 9.30
C LEU A 197 -7.69 -4.06 9.94
N GLN A 198 -7.30 -5.29 9.63
CA GLN A 198 -7.82 -6.48 10.32
C GLN A 198 -7.35 -6.55 11.77
N CYS A 199 -6.08 -6.25 12.03
CA CYS A 199 -5.56 -6.12 13.39
C CYS A 199 -6.31 -5.03 14.17
N PHE A 200 -6.61 -3.90 13.53
CA PHE A 200 -7.40 -2.82 14.12
C PHE A 200 -8.85 -3.25 14.38
N LEU A 201 -9.49 -3.92 13.43
CA LEU A 201 -10.84 -4.48 13.56
C LEU A 201 -10.98 -5.44 14.74
N SER A 202 -9.94 -6.25 14.99
CA SER A 202 -9.94 -7.18 16.13
C SER A 202 -9.88 -6.48 17.48
N GLN A 203 -9.19 -5.34 17.58
CA GLN A 203 -8.94 -4.66 18.85
C GLN A 203 -9.96 -3.54 19.12
N TYR A 204 -10.41 -2.89 18.04
CA TYR A 204 -11.19 -1.66 18.07
C TYR A 204 -12.46 -1.78 17.20
N ASN A 205 -13.16 -2.91 17.33
CA ASN A 205 -14.35 -3.22 16.51
C ASN A 205 -15.43 -2.15 16.60
N ASP A 206 -15.76 -1.70 17.82
CA ASP A 206 -16.77 -0.66 18.06
C ASP A 206 -16.37 0.68 17.45
N VAL A 207 -15.09 1.06 17.59
CA VAL A 207 -14.53 2.28 16.98
C VAL A 207 -14.65 2.20 15.46
N PHE A 208 -14.29 1.06 14.87
CA PHE A 208 -14.40 0.85 13.44
C PHE A 208 -15.85 0.92 12.97
N ALA A 209 -16.78 0.26 13.65
CA ALA A 209 -18.21 0.29 13.33
C ALA A 209 -18.81 1.71 13.45
N ASN A 210 -18.31 2.50 14.40
CA ASN A 210 -18.77 3.87 14.64
C ASN A 210 -18.27 4.83 13.55
N TYR A 211 -16.99 4.76 13.16
CA TYR A 211 -16.39 5.74 12.26
C TYR A 211 -16.36 5.32 10.79
N VAL A 212 -16.41 4.02 10.47
CA VAL A 212 -16.21 3.52 9.10
C VAL A 212 -17.53 3.19 8.42
N ASN A 213 -17.65 3.56 7.15
CA ASN A 213 -18.78 3.28 6.29
C ASN A 213 -18.46 2.19 5.25
N LYS A 214 -17.33 2.34 4.57
CA LYS A 214 -16.85 1.37 3.58
C LYS A 214 -15.38 1.07 3.82
N TRP A 215 -14.98 -0.17 3.54
CA TRP A 215 -13.60 -0.55 3.41
C TRP A 215 -13.37 -1.15 2.02
N ILE A 216 -12.53 -0.49 1.22
CA ILE A 216 -12.08 -0.95 -0.08
C ILE A 216 -10.63 -1.41 0.08
N CYS A 217 -10.37 -2.68 -0.15
CA CYS A 217 -9.04 -3.27 -0.02
C CYS A 217 -8.47 -3.58 -1.41
N ILE A 218 -7.22 -3.18 -1.63
CA ILE A 218 -6.51 -3.38 -2.91
C ILE A 218 -5.28 -4.24 -2.65
N ALA A 219 -5.21 -5.40 -3.30
CA ALA A 219 -4.05 -6.28 -3.33
C ALA A 219 -3.55 -6.77 -1.95
N CYS A 220 -4.44 -6.93 -0.96
CA CYS A 220 -4.03 -7.37 0.37
C CYS A 220 -3.61 -8.85 0.37
N PRO A 221 -2.45 -9.21 0.96
CA PRO A 221 -2.02 -10.59 1.11
C PRO A 221 -2.73 -11.24 2.32
N PHE A 222 -4.04 -11.43 2.26
CA PHE A 222 -4.83 -11.97 3.39
C PHE A 222 -4.27 -13.29 3.93
N GLN A 223 -3.84 -14.19 3.05
CA GLN A 223 -3.23 -15.48 3.40
C GLN A 223 -1.70 -15.49 3.29
N GLY A 224 -1.09 -14.32 3.10
CA GLY A 224 0.35 -14.17 2.92
C GLY A 224 0.79 -14.24 1.46
N ALA A 225 2.08 -14.03 1.23
CA ALA A 225 2.65 -13.99 -0.12
C ALA A 225 3.90 -14.87 -0.19
N PRO A 226 3.73 -16.19 -0.37
CA PRO A 226 4.71 -17.22 -0.05
C PRO A 226 6.06 -16.98 -0.69
N GLY A 227 6.13 -17.00 -2.03
CA GLY A 227 7.40 -16.93 -2.75
C GLY A 227 8.18 -15.65 -2.48
N THR A 228 7.46 -14.54 -2.25
CA THR A 228 8.14 -13.28 -1.95
C THR A 228 8.53 -13.12 -0.48
N ILE A 229 7.72 -13.54 0.49
CA ILE A 229 8.07 -13.31 1.92
C ILE A 229 9.15 -14.29 2.32
N ASN A 230 8.98 -15.57 2.00
CA ASN A 230 9.94 -16.61 2.35
C ASN A 230 11.34 -16.24 1.88
N ASP A 231 11.44 -15.79 0.63
CA ASP A 231 12.71 -15.39 0.07
C ASP A 231 13.26 -14.07 0.63
N SER A 232 12.39 -13.11 0.95
CA SER A 232 12.81 -11.85 1.57
C SER A 232 13.49 -12.07 2.92
N LEU A 233 13.07 -13.08 3.68
CA LEU A 233 13.67 -13.46 4.96
C LEU A 233 15.00 -14.20 4.82
N LEU A 234 15.32 -14.79 3.66
CA LEU A 234 16.56 -15.54 3.45
C LEU A 234 17.61 -14.76 2.67
N THR A 235 17.26 -14.27 1.49
CA THR A 235 18.23 -13.64 0.60
C THR A 235 17.99 -12.14 0.45
N GLY A 236 16.90 -11.63 1.04
CA GLY A 236 16.52 -10.22 1.02
C GLY A 236 15.58 -9.85 -0.11
N LEU A 237 15.38 -8.55 -0.25
CA LEU A 237 14.50 -8.00 -1.28
C LEU A 237 15.31 -7.02 -2.14
N GLN A 238 15.35 -7.27 -3.44
CA GLN A 238 15.96 -6.38 -4.44
C GLN A 238 14.87 -5.85 -5.35
N PHE A 239 14.93 -4.57 -5.64
CA PHE A 239 13.79 -3.80 -6.16
C PHE A 239 14.00 -3.30 -7.59
N VAL A 240 15.26 -3.26 -8.03
CA VAL A 240 15.68 -2.88 -9.38
C VAL A 240 16.82 -3.82 -9.77
N TYR A 241 16.77 -4.36 -10.99
CA TYR A 241 17.80 -5.21 -11.57
C TYR A 241 18.56 -4.40 -12.63
N GLY A 242 19.87 -4.64 -12.79
CA GLY A 242 20.72 -3.88 -13.72
C GLY A 242 21.42 -2.68 -13.08
N PHE A 243 21.93 -1.76 -13.92
CA PHE A 243 22.77 -0.62 -13.50
C PHE A 243 22.07 0.30 -12.49
N GLU A 244 20.75 0.46 -12.63
CA GLU A 244 19.92 1.28 -11.75
C GLU A 244 19.87 0.77 -10.31
N SER A 245 20.15 -0.52 -10.07
CA SER A 245 20.19 -1.11 -8.73
C SER A 245 21.23 -0.47 -7.79
N PHE A 246 22.26 0.18 -8.35
CA PHE A 246 23.30 0.88 -7.58
C PHE A 246 22.75 2.07 -6.78
N PHE A 247 21.68 2.70 -7.28
CA PHE A 247 21.06 3.84 -6.62
C PHE A 247 20.12 3.41 -5.48
N PHE A 248 19.86 2.12 -5.30
CA PHE A 248 18.89 1.63 -4.33
C PHE A 248 19.53 0.81 -3.22
N VAL A 249 18.78 0.63 -2.12
CA VAL A 249 19.23 -0.23 -1.03
C VAL A 249 19.44 -1.64 -1.57
N SER A 250 20.65 -2.17 -1.36
CA SER A 250 21.06 -3.49 -1.85
C SER A 250 20.22 -4.60 -1.23
N ARG A 251 20.10 -5.72 -1.94
CA ARG A 251 19.34 -6.90 -1.49
C ARG A 251 19.74 -7.35 -0.09
N TRP A 252 21.05 -7.42 0.16
CA TRP A 252 21.62 -7.84 1.43
C TRP A 252 21.40 -6.81 2.55
N THR A 253 21.56 -5.52 2.26
CA THR A 253 21.29 -4.47 3.26
C THR A 253 19.82 -4.47 3.68
N MET A 254 18.92 -4.75 2.74
CA MET A 254 17.50 -4.93 3.02
C MET A 254 17.24 -6.19 3.85
N HIS A 255 17.82 -7.34 3.46
CA HIS A 255 17.73 -8.60 4.21
C HIS A 255 18.01 -8.38 5.71
N GLN A 256 19.12 -7.72 6.02
CA GLN A 256 19.55 -7.45 7.40
C GLN A 256 18.56 -6.60 8.20
N LEU A 257 17.69 -5.81 7.56
CA LEU A 257 16.58 -5.15 8.23
C LEU A 257 15.37 -6.08 8.37
N LEU A 258 15.00 -6.78 7.29
CA LEU A 258 13.74 -7.54 7.20
C LEU A 258 13.68 -8.71 8.17
N VAL A 259 14.82 -9.35 8.49
CA VAL A 259 14.89 -10.45 9.47
C VAL A 259 14.41 -10.02 10.86
N GLU A 260 14.47 -8.72 11.18
CA GLU A 260 14.04 -8.15 12.45
C GLU A 260 12.68 -7.44 12.38
N CYS A 261 11.96 -7.49 11.25
CA CYS A 261 10.70 -6.77 11.06
C CYS A 261 9.47 -7.69 11.27
N PRO A 262 8.67 -7.56 12.35
CA PRO A 262 7.47 -8.38 12.56
C PRO A 262 6.46 -8.39 11.42
N SER A 263 6.29 -7.25 10.74
CA SER A 263 5.42 -7.15 9.56
C SER A 263 5.73 -8.18 8.47
N MET A 264 7.01 -8.53 8.28
CA MET A 264 7.44 -9.50 7.28
C MET A 264 6.97 -10.90 7.65
N TYR A 265 7.09 -11.25 8.93
CA TYR A 265 6.64 -12.53 9.45
C TYR A 265 5.11 -12.65 9.42
N GLU A 266 4.39 -11.55 9.62
CA GLU A 266 2.91 -11.54 9.57
C GLU A 266 2.35 -11.77 8.14
N MET A 267 3.18 -11.57 7.12
CA MET A 267 2.85 -11.86 5.72
C MET A 267 3.33 -13.26 5.25
N LEU A 268 3.95 -14.06 6.12
CA LEU A 268 4.29 -15.46 5.81
C LEU A 268 3.05 -16.23 5.35
N PRO A 269 3.22 -17.26 4.50
CA PRO A 269 2.10 -18.07 4.04
C PRO A 269 1.33 -18.64 5.24
N ASN A 270 0.01 -18.47 5.25
CA ASN A 270 -0.82 -19.01 6.33
C ASN A 270 -0.78 -20.55 6.30
N PRO A 271 -0.23 -21.21 7.33
CA PRO A 271 -0.17 -22.68 7.38
C PRO A 271 -1.56 -23.32 7.58
N GLY A 272 -2.52 -22.59 8.14
CA GLY A 272 -3.90 -23.04 8.31
C GLY A 272 -4.77 -22.88 7.06
N PHE A 273 -4.28 -22.16 6.04
CA PHE A 273 -5.03 -21.92 4.81
C PHE A 273 -4.91 -23.11 3.85
N LYS A 274 -6.05 -23.51 3.29
CA LYS A 274 -6.12 -24.60 2.30
C LYS A 274 -5.80 -24.06 0.91
N TRP A 275 -4.51 -23.86 0.64
CA TRP A 275 -4.02 -23.54 -0.69
C TRP A 275 -4.39 -24.62 -1.71
N LYS A 276 -4.76 -24.24 -2.93
CA LYS A 276 -4.97 -25.17 -4.06
C LYS A 276 -3.79 -26.10 -4.27
N ARG A 277 -2.58 -25.55 -4.13
CA ARG A 277 -1.31 -26.27 -4.09
C ARG A 277 -0.50 -25.67 -2.97
N GLN A 278 -0.03 -26.48 -2.02
CA GLN A 278 0.76 -25.95 -0.90
C GLN A 278 2.04 -25.29 -1.43
N PRO A 279 2.34 -24.03 -1.04
CA PRO A 279 3.58 -23.38 -1.41
C PRO A 279 4.75 -24.03 -0.67
N VAL A 280 5.84 -24.29 -1.38
CA VAL A 280 7.01 -24.95 -0.81
C VAL A 280 8.29 -24.13 -1.00
N MET A 281 9.23 -24.33 -0.09
CA MET A 281 10.62 -23.92 -0.26
C MET A 281 11.45 -25.15 -0.58
N GLN A 282 12.39 -25.03 -1.49
CA GLN A 282 13.21 -26.14 -1.96
C GLN A 282 14.68 -25.79 -1.94
N VAL A 283 15.51 -26.76 -1.61
CA VAL A 283 16.96 -26.59 -1.57
C VAL A 283 17.61 -27.81 -2.21
N TRP A 284 18.43 -27.59 -3.24
CA TRP A 284 19.32 -28.63 -3.75
C TRP A 284 20.43 -28.86 -2.74
N ARG A 285 20.51 -30.07 -2.17
CA ARG A 285 21.41 -30.43 -1.08
C ARG A 285 22.40 -31.49 -1.55
N LYS A 286 23.65 -31.36 -1.08
CA LYS A 286 24.68 -32.38 -1.22
C LYS A 286 24.59 -33.30 0.00
N THR A 287 24.31 -34.58 -0.19
CA THR A 287 24.32 -35.55 0.92
C THR A 287 25.74 -35.97 1.29
N SER A 288 26.02 -36.06 2.58
CA SER A 288 27.30 -36.53 3.10
C SER A 288 27.28 -38.07 3.18
N GLY A 289 27.84 -38.75 2.17
CA GLY A 289 27.98 -40.22 2.09
C GLY A 289 29.09 -40.63 1.13
N ASP A 290 29.36 -41.94 1.01
CA ASP A 290 30.45 -42.50 0.18
C ASP A 290 30.27 -42.22 -1.34
N GLU A 291 29.05 -41.94 -1.77
CA GLU A 291 28.73 -41.41 -3.11
C GLU A 291 28.10 -40.02 -2.96
N GLU A 292 28.67 -39.02 -3.65
CA GLU A 292 28.12 -37.65 -3.67
C GLU A 292 26.79 -37.63 -4.43
N MET A 293 25.69 -37.90 -3.73
CA MET A 293 24.34 -37.75 -4.27
C MET A 293 23.80 -36.33 -4.06
N VAL A 294 23.07 -35.84 -5.05
CA VAL A 294 22.40 -34.54 -5.01
C VAL A 294 20.90 -34.79 -4.87
N LYS A 295 20.28 -34.19 -3.87
CA LYS A 295 18.85 -34.36 -3.56
C LYS A 295 18.17 -32.99 -3.47
N LEU A 296 16.93 -32.91 -3.96
CA LEU A 296 16.08 -31.75 -3.73
C LEU A 296 15.27 -31.96 -2.43
N ASP A 297 15.64 -31.23 -1.38
CA ASP A 297 14.85 -31.18 -0.16
C ASP A 297 13.74 -30.14 -0.32
N SER A 298 12.54 -30.47 0.17
CA SER A 298 11.34 -29.62 0.09
C SER A 298 10.81 -29.38 1.50
N TYR A 299 10.41 -28.15 1.78
CA TYR A 299 9.94 -27.66 3.07
C TYR A 299 8.59 -26.98 2.85
N ASP A 300 7.55 -27.44 3.53
CA ASP A 300 6.25 -26.77 3.51
C ASP A 300 6.22 -25.52 4.43
N SER A 301 5.04 -24.92 4.58
CA SER A 301 4.84 -23.72 5.42
C SER A 301 5.16 -23.88 6.90
N THR A 302 5.24 -25.12 7.41
CA THR A 302 5.60 -25.43 8.79
C THR A 302 7.07 -25.84 8.92
N GLU A 303 7.56 -26.60 7.95
CA GLU A 303 8.95 -27.08 7.90
C GLU A 303 9.94 -25.97 7.51
N CYS A 304 9.48 -24.92 6.83
CA CYS A 304 10.33 -23.79 6.42
C CYS A 304 11.00 -23.07 7.59
N ILE A 305 10.47 -23.21 8.81
CA ILE A 305 11.06 -22.65 10.03
C ILE A 305 12.43 -23.27 10.32
N ALA A 306 12.56 -24.59 10.14
CA ALA A 306 13.84 -25.28 10.31
C ALA A 306 14.86 -24.83 9.26
N LEU A 307 14.40 -24.55 8.04
CA LEU A 307 15.22 -23.96 6.99
C LEU A 307 15.68 -22.54 7.35
N PHE A 308 14.79 -21.67 7.83
CA PHE A 308 15.16 -20.32 8.25
C PHE A 308 16.17 -20.33 9.39
N GLU A 309 15.95 -21.17 10.41
CA GLU A 309 16.90 -21.33 11.52
C GLU A 309 18.28 -21.77 11.02
N ALA A 310 18.34 -22.81 10.19
CA ALA A 310 19.60 -23.34 9.69
C ALA A 310 20.31 -22.37 8.73
N ALA A 311 19.57 -21.62 7.92
CA ALA A 311 20.12 -20.66 6.98
C ALA A 311 20.61 -19.38 7.66
N LEU A 312 19.92 -18.92 8.71
CA LEU A 312 20.26 -17.68 9.42
C LEU A 312 21.17 -17.88 10.63
N ARG A 313 21.55 -19.12 10.98
CA ARG A 313 22.32 -19.42 12.21
C ARG A 313 23.63 -18.63 12.37
N ASN A 314 24.29 -18.31 11.25
CA ASN A 314 25.55 -17.56 11.20
C ASN A 314 25.35 -16.16 10.60
N ASN A 315 24.10 -15.71 10.46
CA ASN A 315 23.81 -14.43 9.84
C ASN A 315 24.22 -13.29 10.79
N GLU A 316 24.94 -12.32 10.24
CA GLU A 316 25.47 -11.20 11.01
C GLU A 316 25.43 -9.90 10.21
N LEU A 317 25.48 -8.81 10.97
CA LEU A 317 25.47 -7.45 10.50
C LEU A 317 26.70 -6.73 11.05
N ASN A 318 27.54 -6.19 10.17
CA ASN A 318 28.61 -5.29 10.57
C ASN A 318 28.07 -3.86 10.69
N TYR A 319 27.99 -3.36 11.93
CA TYR A 319 27.59 -2.00 12.24
C TYR A 319 28.70 -1.26 12.98
N ASN A 320 29.25 -0.21 12.37
CA ASN A 320 30.36 0.59 12.91
C ASN A 320 31.56 -0.25 13.37
N GLY A 321 31.92 -1.29 12.60
CA GLY A 321 33.03 -2.19 12.89
C GLY A 321 32.74 -3.27 13.93
N LYS A 322 31.51 -3.31 14.47
CA LYS A 322 31.06 -4.37 15.39
C LYS A 322 30.15 -5.35 14.67
N SER A 323 30.37 -6.64 14.87
CA SER A 323 29.44 -7.66 14.41
C SER A 323 28.23 -7.74 15.35
N VAL A 324 27.04 -7.77 14.77
CA VAL A 324 25.74 -7.93 15.43
C VAL A 324 25.09 -9.17 14.83
N ALA A 325 24.84 -10.19 15.66
CA ALA A 325 24.18 -11.41 15.19
C ALA A 325 22.72 -11.14 14.83
N LEU A 326 22.27 -11.68 13.69
CA LEU A 326 20.89 -11.60 13.17
C LEU A 326 20.35 -13.00 12.85
N PRO A 327 20.29 -13.92 13.84
CA PRO A 327 19.73 -15.25 13.62
C PRO A 327 18.22 -15.16 13.35
N PHE A 328 17.62 -16.27 12.93
CA PHE A 328 16.17 -16.34 12.79
C PHE A 328 15.48 -15.95 14.11
N ASN A 329 14.62 -14.94 14.07
CA ASN A 329 14.06 -14.36 15.28
C ASN A 329 12.77 -15.09 15.69
N PHE A 330 12.91 -16.13 16.51
CA PHE A 330 11.78 -16.90 17.04
C PHE A 330 10.78 -16.08 17.85
N SER A 331 11.21 -14.96 18.47
CA SER A 331 10.30 -14.10 19.23
C SER A 331 9.36 -13.37 18.29
N VAL A 332 9.89 -12.86 17.17
CA VAL A 332 9.10 -12.23 16.11
C VAL A 332 8.18 -13.26 15.44
N TYR A 333 8.68 -14.45 15.14
CA TYR A 333 7.86 -15.53 14.57
C TYR A 333 6.68 -15.91 15.47
N LYS A 334 6.91 -16.09 16.78
CA LYS A 334 5.83 -16.37 17.75
C LYS A 334 4.81 -15.23 17.80
N TRP A 335 5.26 -13.97 17.76
CA TRP A 335 4.37 -12.82 17.72
C TRP A 335 3.49 -12.81 16.48
N ALA A 336 4.08 -13.06 15.30
CA ALA A 336 3.37 -13.11 14.04
C ALA A 336 2.40 -14.29 13.94
N ALA A 337 2.74 -15.45 14.51
CA ALA A 337 1.84 -16.59 14.62
C ALA A 337 0.61 -16.25 15.48
N GLU A 338 0.78 -15.47 16.56
CA GLU A 338 -0.35 -14.97 17.34
C GLU A 338 -1.17 -13.94 16.55
N THR A 339 -0.52 -13.02 15.84
CA THR A 339 -1.22 -12.11 14.91
C THR A 339 -2.05 -12.91 13.90
N ARG A 340 -1.53 -14.01 13.34
CA ARG A 340 -2.27 -14.88 12.41
C ARG A 340 -3.54 -15.45 13.04
N ARG A 341 -3.46 -15.99 14.27
CA ARG A 341 -4.64 -16.50 15.00
C ARG A 341 -5.69 -15.42 15.21
N ILE A 342 -5.27 -14.19 15.47
CA ILE A 342 -6.18 -13.05 15.59
C ILE A 342 -6.88 -12.81 14.25
N LEU A 343 -6.11 -12.69 13.16
CA LEU A 343 -6.62 -12.42 11.81
C LEU A 343 -7.65 -13.47 11.35
N ASP A 344 -7.41 -14.75 11.61
CA ASP A 344 -8.31 -15.84 11.21
C ASP A 344 -9.70 -15.77 11.86
N ASN A 345 -9.86 -15.00 12.95
CA ASN A 345 -11.11 -14.84 13.68
C ASN A 345 -11.79 -13.48 13.49
N VAL A 346 -11.20 -12.58 12.70
CA VAL A 346 -11.74 -11.22 12.51
C VAL A 346 -13.07 -11.27 11.77
N ARG A 347 -14.04 -10.51 12.27
CA ARG A 347 -15.34 -10.33 11.63
C ARG A 347 -15.59 -8.86 11.35
N LEU A 348 -16.08 -8.59 10.14
CA LEU A 348 -16.48 -7.24 9.77
C LEU A 348 -17.84 -6.89 10.40
N PRO A 349 -18.01 -5.68 10.98
CA PRO A 349 -19.32 -5.22 11.44
C PRO A 349 -20.31 -5.16 10.27
N LYS A 350 -21.56 -5.62 10.50
CA LYS A 350 -22.63 -5.61 9.48
C LYS A 350 -22.96 -4.22 8.92
N SER A 351 -22.59 -3.16 9.66
CA SER A 351 -22.79 -1.76 9.26
C SER A 351 -21.75 -1.26 8.25
N VAL A 352 -20.69 -2.02 7.97
CA VAL A 352 -19.61 -1.63 7.07
C VAL A 352 -19.66 -2.46 5.79
N SER A 353 -19.67 -1.79 4.63
CA SER A 353 -19.53 -2.48 3.35
C SER A 353 -18.07 -2.76 3.01
N PHE A 354 -17.75 -3.97 2.59
CA PHE A 354 -16.41 -4.35 2.16
C PHE A 354 -16.33 -4.62 0.65
N TYR A 355 -15.25 -4.16 0.03
CA TYR A 355 -14.95 -4.34 -1.39
C TYR A 355 -13.50 -4.77 -1.54
N ASN A 356 -13.22 -5.68 -2.48
CA ASN A 356 -11.88 -6.21 -2.70
C ASN A 356 -11.47 -6.07 -4.17
N ILE A 357 -10.27 -5.54 -4.41
CA ILE A 357 -9.63 -5.50 -5.72
C ILE A 357 -8.36 -6.34 -5.63
N TYR A 358 -8.21 -7.31 -6.53
CA TYR A 358 -7.03 -8.16 -6.61
C TYR A 358 -6.43 -8.11 -8.01
N GLY A 359 -5.10 -8.20 -8.11
CA GLY A 359 -4.43 -8.25 -9.41
C GLY A 359 -4.38 -9.67 -9.96
N ILE A 360 -4.44 -9.78 -11.29
CA ILE A 360 -4.41 -11.03 -12.05
C ILE A 360 -3.59 -10.87 -13.34
N SER A 361 -3.29 -11.98 -14.00
CA SER A 361 -2.56 -12.07 -15.26
C SER A 361 -1.08 -11.68 -15.19
N PHE A 362 -0.47 -11.76 -14.01
CA PHE A 362 0.98 -11.61 -13.82
C PHE A 362 1.57 -12.82 -13.09
N ASP A 363 2.70 -13.30 -13.60
CA ASP A 363 3.50 -14.34 -12.98
C ASP A 363 3.93 -13.93 -11.58
N THR A 364 3.37 -14.60 -10.58
CA THR A 364 3.57 -14.26 -9.18
C THR A 364 4.40 -15.32 -8.47
N PRO A 365 5.57 -14.96 -7.90
CA PRO A 365 6.43 -15.92 -7.20
C PRO A 365 5.68 -16.71 -6.14
N TYR A 366 5.70 -18.04 -6.25
CA TYR A 366 4.95 -18.95 -5.41
C TYR A 366 5.85 -19.88 -4.60
N ASP A 367 6.53 -20.82 -5.27
CA ASP A 367 7.56 -21.64 -4.63
C ASP A 367 8.92 -20.95 -4.78
N VAL A 368 9.85 -21.29 -3.89
CA VAL A 368 11.23 -20.78 -3.95
C VAL A 368 12.20 -21.94 -3.92
N CYS A 369 13.14 -21.99 -4.87
CA CYS A 369 14.18 -22.99 -4.95
C CYS A 369 15.57 -22.35 -4.85
N TYR A 370 16.47 -22.98 -4.09
CA TYR A 370 17.85 -22.53 -3.90
C TYR A 370 18.85 -23.59 -4.34
N GLY A 371 19.92 -23.16 -5.00
CA GLY A 371 20.91 -24.06 -5.60
C GLY A 371 20.42 -24.67 -6.91
N SER A 372 21.19 -25.64 -7.41
CA SER A 372 20.83 -26.45 -8.60
C SER A 372 21.45 -27.83 -8.48
N GLU A 373 21.03 -28.76 -9.33
CA GLU A 373 21.63 -30.10 -9.40
C GLU A 373 23.15 -30.05 -9.65
N THR A 374 23.61 -29.11 -10.49
CA THR A 374 25.03 -28.89 -10.79
C THR A 374 25.78 -28.05 -9.75
N SER A 375 25.06 -27.35 -8.88
CA SER A 375 25.63 -26.50 -7.82
C SER A 375 24.79 -26.61 -6.55
N PRO A 376 24.81 -27.78 -5.88
CA PRO A 376 24.04 -28.02 -4.67
C PRO A 376 24.64 -27.27 -3.48
N ILE A 377 23.81 -27.06 -2.46
CA ILE A 377 24.16 -26.39 -1.22
C ILE A 377 24.55 -27.45 -0.19
N ASP A 378 25.83 -27.46 0.18
CA ASP A 378 26.40 -28.29 1.24
C ASP A 378 26.00 -27.78 2.63
N ASP A 379 26.05 -26.46 2.83
CA ASP A 379 25.70 -25.79 4.07
C ASP A 379 24.50 -24.85 3.88
N LEU A 380 23.42 -25.10 4.64
CA LEU A 380 22.21 -24.27 4.60
C LEU A 380 22.48 -22.79 4.91
N SER A 381 23.53 -22.44 5.65
CA SER A 381 23.86 -21.01 5.88
C SER A 381 24.28 -20.28 4.61
N LYS A 382 24.65 -21.01 3.55
CA LYS A 382 24.99 -20.42 2.25
C LYS A 382 23.74 -20.00 1.46
N VAL A 383 22.55 -20.49 1.82
CA VAL A 383 21.28 -20.15 1.14
C VAL A 383 21.10 -18.64 1.00
N CYS A 384 21.39 -17.88 2.06
CA CYS A 384 21.23 -16.43 2.13
C CYS A 384 22.04 -15.65 1.07
N HIS A 385 23.07 -16.28 0.48
CA HIS A 385 23.94 -15.70 -0.54
C HIS A 385 23.74 -16.31 -1.93
N THR A 386 22.66 -17.08 -2.14
CA THR A 386 22.30 -17.65 -3.44
C THR A 386 21.27 -16.80 -4.17
N THR A 387 21.10 -17.05 -5.47
CA THR A 387 20.01 -16.47 -6.24
C THR A 387 18.82 -17.43 -6.23
N PRO A 388 17.65 -17.03 -5.71
CA PRO A 388 16.46 -17.86 -5.73
C PRO A 388 15.92 -18.07 -7.15
N GLN A 389 15.39 -19.25 -7.41
CA GLN A 389 14.52 -19.53 -8.54
C GLN A 389 13.08 -19.65 -8.05
N TYR A 390 12.11 -19.23 -8.86
CA TYR A 390 10.70 -19.29 -8.49
C TYR A 390 9.91 -20.13 -9.47
N THR A 391 8.87 -20.78 -8.96
CA THR A 391 7.71 -21.12 -9.76
C THR A 391 6.67 -20.00 -9.61
N TYR A 392 5.73 -19.94 -10.53
CA TYR A 392 4.78 -18.84 -10.61
C TYR A 392 3.35 -19.35 -10.61
N VAL A 393 2.46 -18.53 -10.04
CA VAL A 393 1.00 -18.67 -10.14
C VAL A 393 0.39 -17.34 -10.57
N ASP A 394 -0.89 -17.36 -10.92
CA ASP A 394 -1.62 -16.14 -11.25
C ASP A 394 -1.76 -15.19 -10.06
N GLY A 395 -1.56 -13.91 -10.32
CA GLY A 395 -1.64 -12.85 -9.31
C GLY A 395 -1.19 -11.51 -9.89
N ASP A 396 -0.62 -10.69 -9.03
CA ASP A 396 -0.22 -9.31 -9.34
C ASP A 396 1.31 -9.11 -9.46
N GLY A 397 2.06 -10.20 -9.55
CA GLY A 397 3.53 -10.22 -9.54
C GLY A 397 4.15 -10.22 -8.15
N THR A 398 3.35 -10.12 -7.09
CA THR A 398 3.80 -10.06 -5.69
C THR A 398 2.98 -10.96 -4.76
N VAL A 399 1.66 -10.88 -4.87
CA VAL A 399 0.68 -11.61 -4.05
C VAL A 399 -0.15 -12.50 -4.97
N PRO A 400 -0.21 -13.81 -4.71
CA PRO A 400 -1.07 -14.71 -5.48
C PRO A 400 -2.53 -14.27 -5.40
N ALA A 401 -3.25 -14.31 -6.52
CA ALA A 401 -4.67 -13.93 -6.56
C ALA A 401 -5.51 -14.75 -5.55
N GLU A 402 -5.17 -16.03 -5.37
CA GLU A 402 -5.78 -16.91 -4.37
C GLU A 402 -5.68 -16.36 -2.95
N SER A 403 -4.51 -15.82 -2.57
CA SER A 403 -4.34 -15.19 -1.25
C SER A 403 -5.19 -13.93 -1.12
N THR A 404 -5.26 -13.09 -2.15
CA THR A 404 -6.01 -11.83 -2.06
C THR A 404 -7.51 -12.05 -2.06
N MET A 405 -8.01 -13.08 -2.75
CA MET A 405 -9.44 -13.42 -2.73
C MET A 405 -9.88 -14.08 -1.42
N ALA A 406 -8.96 -14.73 -0.71
CA ALA A 406 -9.22 -15.43 0.56
C ALA A 406 -9.26 -14.45 1.76
N ASP A 407 -10.09 -13.41 1.64
CA ASP A 407 -10.22 -12.34 2.62
C ASP A 407 -11.10 -12.69 3.84
N GLY A 408 -11.95 -13.73 3.71
CA GLY A 408 -12.81 -14.20 4.81
C GLY A 408 -14.03 -13.33 5.13
N PHE A 409 -14.31 -12.29 4.32
CA PHE A 409 -15.43 -11.37 4.54
C PHE A 409 -16.60 -11.61 3.57
N GLU A 410 -17.78 -11.10 3.89
CA GLU A 410 -18.88 -11.00 2.93
C GLU A 410 -18.71 -9.72 2.11
N ALA A 411 -17.84 -9.76 1.10
CA ALA A 411 -17.61 -8.61 0.23
C ALA A 411 -18.85 -8.32 -0.63
N VAL A 412 -19.19 -7.03 -0.74
CA VAL A 412 -20.20 -6.54 -1.69
C VAL A 412 -19.75 -6.80 -3.12
N ASP A 413 -18.45 -6.65 -3.39
CA ASP A 413 -17.86 -6.93 -4.70
C ASP A 413 -16.40 -7.37 -4.57
N ARG A 414 -15.97 -8.26 -5.47
CA ARG A 414 -14.59 -8.71 -5.62
C ARG A 414 -14.20 -8.66 -7.09
N VAL A 415 -13.25 -7.81 -7.44
CA VAL A 415 -12.90 -7.57 -8.84
C VAL A 415 -11.42 -7.87 -9.09
N GLY A 416 -11.18 -8.81 -10.00
CA GLY A 416 -9.86 -9.07 -10.55
C GLY A 416 -9.51 -8.06 -11.63
N VAL A 417 -8.36 -7.39 -11.50
CA VAL A 417 -7.87 -6.40 -12.48
C VAL A 417 -6.52 -6.83 -13.03
N LYS A 418 -6.35 -6.74 -14.35
CA LYS A 418 -5.10 -7.07 -15.02
C LYS A 418 -4.06 -5.97 -14.83
N ALA A 419 -3.48 -5.89 -13.64
CA ALA A 419 -2.40 -4.96 -13.33
C ALA A 419 -1.45 -5.58 -12.31
N THR A 420 -0.19 -5.12 -12.33
CA THR A 420 0.79 -5.46 -11.29
C THR A 420 0.34 -4.91 -9.93
N HIS A 421 0.95 -5.41 -8.85
CA HIS A 421 0.65 -5.03 -7.47
C HIS A 421 0.60 -3.51 -7.25
N ARG A 422 1.53 -2.79 -7.90
CA ARG A 422 1.58 -1.32 -7.92
C ARG A 422 0.71 -0.73 -9.01
N GLY A 423 0.68 -1.34 -10.20
CA GLY A 423 -0.13 -0.88 -11.32
C GLY A 423 -1.61 -0.70 -10.94
N LEU A 424 -2.11 -1.49 -9.99
CA LEU A 424 -3.46 -1.31 -9.43
C LEU A 424 -3.72 0.09 -8.85
N LEU A 425 -2.71 0.81 -8.35
CA LEU A 425 -2.87 2.13 -7.74
C LEU A 425 -2.99 3.27 -8.75
N CYS A 426 -2.63 3.04 -10.01
CA CYS A 426 -2.76 4.00 -11.12
C CYS A 426 -3.62 3.46 -12.27
N ASP A 427 -4.22 2.27 -12.10
CA ASP A 427 -5.02 1.62 -13.13
C ASP A 427 -6.38 2.32 -13.32
N LYS A 428 -6.73 2.58 -14.58
CA LYS A 428 -7.98 3.27 -14.96
C LYS A 428 -9.23 2.48 -14.59
N THR A 429 -9.17 1.15 -14.64
CA THR A 429 -10.27 0.27 -14.21
C THR A 429 -10.46 0.38 -12.71
N VAL A 430 -9.38 0.34 -11.93
CA VAL A 430 -9.43 0.57 -10.48
C VAL A 430 -10.02 1.94 -10.17
N PHE A 431 -9.60 3.00 -10.85
CA PHE A 431 -10.18 4.34 -10.64
C PHE A 431 -11.66 4.41 -10.96
N ARG A 432 -12.13 3.71 -12.00
CA ARG A 432 -13.56 3.61 -12.31
C ARG A 432 -14.33 2.90 -11.18
N LEU A 433 -13.80 1.79 -10.66
CA LEU A 433 -14.39 1.06 -9.54
C LEU A 433 -14.43 1.91 -8.28
N LEU A 434 -13.33 2.60 -7.94
CA LEU A 434 -13.27 3.51 -6.80
C LEU A 434 -14.31 4.62 -6.91
N LYS A 435 -14.40 5.30 -8.07
CA LYS A 435 -15.41 6.33 -8.31
C LYS A 435 -16.83 5.81 -8.11
N GLN A 436 -17.12 4.63 -8.66
CA GLN A 436 -18.42 3.96 -8.52
C GLN A 436 -18.73 3.62 -7.05
N TRP A 437 -17.82 2.94 -6.35
CA TRP A 437 -18.06 2.49 -4.98
C TRP A 437 -18.07 3.62 -3.95
N LEU A 438 -17.33 4.70 -4.20
CA LEU A 438 -17.36 5.93 -3.40
C LEU A 438 -18.59 6.80 -3.73
N GLY A 439 -19.27 6.56 -4.86
CA GLY A 439 -20.43 7.35 -5.28
C GLY A 439 -20.06 8.74 -5.80
N VAL A 440 -18.85 8.90 -6.36
CA VAL A 440 -18.38 10.15 -6.96
C VAL A 440 -18.42 10.05 -8.49
N ASN A 441 -19.48 10.62 -9.09
CA ASN A 441 -19.62 10.65 -10.54
C ASN A 441 -18.69 11.71 -11.15
N GLN A 442 -18.16 11.41 -12.35
CA GLN A 442 -17.51 12.43 -13.17
C GLN A 442 -18.53 13.52 -13.49
N LYS A 443 -18.26 14.76 -13.06
CA LYS A 443 -18.90 15.90 -13.72
C LYS A 443 -18.44 15.85 -15.17
N SER A 444 -19.33 15.49 -16.10
CA SER A 444 -19.07 15.66 -17.52
C SER A 444 -18.78 17.14 -17.76
N LYS A 445 -17.51 17.49 -17.98
CA LYS A 445 -17.13 18.80 -18.53
C LYS A 445 -17.54 18.84 -20.01
N HIS A 446 -18.83 18.83 -20.29
CA HIS A 446 -19.44 19.24 -21.55
C HIS A 446 -20.92 19.54 -21.32
N SER A 447 -21.21 20.69 -20.69
CA SER A 447 -22.34 21.49 -21.16
C SER A 447 -21.74 22.78 -21.69
N MET A 448 -21.38 22.79 -22.98
CA MET A 448 -21.32 24.07 -23.67
C MET A 448 -22.73 24.61 -23.67
N ALA A 449 -22.94 25.72 -22.96
CA ALA A 449 -24.12 26.52 -23.12
C ALA A 449 -24.16 26.96 -24.58
N THR A 450 -25.07 26.42 -25.37
CA THR A 450 -25.36 26.95 -26.69
C THR A 450 -26.06 28.29 -26.51
N SER A 451 -25.29 29.38 -26.60
CA SER A 451 -25.86 30.70 -26.87
C SER A 451 -26.54 30.64 -28.24
N LYS A 452 -27.86 30.82 -28.25
CA LYS A 452 -28.62 31.06 -29.49
C LYS A 452 -28.07 32.34 -30.13
N VAL A 453 -27.31 32.19 -31.21
CA VAL A 453 -27.11 33.26 -32.18
C VAL A 453 -28.06 32.99 -33.33
N MET A 454 -28.96 33.94 -33.53
CA MET A 454 -29.89 34.02 -34.64
C MET A 454 -29.08 34.46 -35.86
N ASP A 455 -28.95 33.60 -36.87
CA ASP A 455 -28.49 34.02 -38.18
C ASP A 455 -29.50 33.61 -39.25
N VAL A 456 -29.68 34.54 -40.18
CA VAL A 456 -30.81 34.74 -41.08
C VAL A 456 -30.27 34.62 -42.51
N PHE A 457 -31.00 33.87 -43.37
CA PHE A 457 -30.78 33.58 -44.81
C PHE A 457 -29.61 32.62 -45.14
N SER A 458 -29.66 31.70 -46.10
CA SER A 458 -30.63 31.28 -47.13
C SER A 458 -30.08 29.99 -47.79
N GLU A 459 -30.92 29.01 -48.14
CA GLU A 459 -30.53 27.85 -48.96
C GLU A 459 -30.08 28.25 -50.37
N PRO A 460 -29.25 27.44 -51.05
CA PRO A 460 -29.85 26.51 -52.01
C PRO A 460 -29.20 25.11 -52.13
N ALA A 461 -30.08 24.18 -52.50
CA ALA A 461 -29.91 23.02 -53.38
C ALA A 461 -29.11 21.77 -52.90
N SER A 462 -29.92 20.74 -52.65
CA SER A 462 -29.59 19.32 -52.58
C SER A 462 -28.98 18.76 -53.88
N VAL A 463 -27.89 17.99 -53.75
CA VAL A 463 -27.51 16.98 -54.75
C VAL A 463 -27.52 15.62 -54.07
N GLN A 464 -28.50 14.80 -54.46
CA GLN A 464 -28.54 13.37 -54.16
C GLN A 464 -27.52 12.65 -55.04
N ILE A 465 -26.62 11.87 -54.45
CA ILE A 465 -25.84 10.87 -55.19
C ILE A 465 -26.38 9.49 -54.79
N THR A 466 -27.02 8.86 -55.77
CA THR A 466 -27.62 7.53 -55.73
C THR A 466 -26.56 6.43 -55.69
N ALA A 467 -26.95 5.28 -55.12
CA ALA A 467 -26.18 4.04 -55.08
C ALA A 467 -25.81 3.53 -56.48
N LYS A 468 -24.70 4.02 -57.04
CA LYS A 468 -24.06 3.44 -58.24
C LYS A 468 -22.54 3.58 -58.32
N ASP A 469 -21.88 3.98 -57.23
CA ASP A 469 -20.41 3.99 -57.12
C ASP A 469 -19.86 2.90 -56.18
N ALA A 470 -20.72 1.99 -55.72
CA ALA A 470 -20.35 0.83 -54.91
C ALA A 470 -19.84 -0.33 -55.78
N LEU A 471 -18.78 -0.14 -56.57
CA LEU A 471 -18.05 -1.24 -57.23
C LEU A 471 -16.74 -0.78 -57.88
N MET A 472 -15.74 -0.41 -57.08
CA MET A 472 -14.30 -0.50 -57.39
C MET A 472 -13.54 -0.16 -56.10
N TYR A 473 -12.41 -0.82 -55.83
CA TYR A 473 -11.65 -0.87 -54.56
C TYR A 473 -12.04 -1.97 -53.57
N ARG A 474 -12.17 -3.20 -54.09
CA ARG A 474 -11.74 -4.43 -53.39
C ARG A 474 -10.54 -4.99 -54.16
N LYS A 475 -9.34 -4.47 -53.90
CA LYS A 475 -8.02 -5.07 -54.21
C LYS A 475 -6.90 -4.06 -53.87
N SER A 476 -6.34 -4.16 -52.67
CA SER A 476 -4.92 -3.90 -52.36
C SER A 476 -4.69 -4.28 -50.89
N ALA A 477 -4.68 -5.58 -50.63
CA ALA A 477 -4.16 -6.18 -49.41
C ALA A 477 -3.31 -7.35 -49.90
N GLU A 478 -2.06 -7.05 -50.22
CA GLU A 478 -0.91 -7.94 -50.43
C GLU A 478 0.22 -7.05 -50.96
N ASP A 479 1.00 -6.51 -50.02
CA ASP A 479 2.46 -6.40 -50.06
C ASP A 479 2.98 -6.04 -48.65
#